data_AF-A0A6J4N0Q3-F1
#
_entry.id   AF-A0A6J4N0Q3-F1
#
_cell.length_a   1.000
_cell.length_b   1.000
_cell.length_c   1.000
_cell.angle_alpha   90.00
_cell.angle_beta   90.00
_cell.angle_gamma   90.00
#
_symmetry.space_group_name_H-M   'P 1'
#
loop_
_entity.id
_entity.type
_entity.pdbx_description
1 polymer ?
#
loop_
_entity_poly.entity_id
_entity_poly.type
_entity_poly.pdbx_seq_one_letter_code
_entity_poly.pdbx_strand_id
1 'polypeptide(L)'
;MDQSPLSTAPAAPDAAEAAGLTPVEARALFRAGLVTPTAGWSRGWTQANLISLPREAAHDFLLFAQRNPKPCPVLDVLDPGAVSGPILDGD
;
A
#
# COMPACT_ATOMS: atom_id res chain seq x y z
N MET A 1 -3.63 31.58 1.58
CA MET A 1 -5.01 31.73 1.08
C MET A 1 -5.07 31.10 -0.30
N ASP A 2 -5.30 29.79 -0.33
CA ASP A 2 -5.88 29.05 -1.47
C ASP A 2 -6.26 27.66 -0.92
N GLN A 3 -7.40 27.59 -0.22
CA GLN A 3 -8.02 26.31 0.07
C GLN A 3 -8.89 25.99 -1.14
N SER A 4 -8.28 25.35 -2.13
CA SER A 4 -9.00 24.60 -3.16
C SER A 4 -10.03 23.68 -2.48
N PRO A 5 -11.25 23.52 -3.02
CA PRO A 5 -12.28 22.73 -2.37
C PRO A 5 -11.78 21.29 -2.24
N LEU A 6 -11.75 20.77 -1.01
CA LEU A 6 -11.51 19.36 -0.72
C LEU A 6 -12.48 18.55 -1.58
N SER A 7 -11.94 17.86 -2.60
CA SER A 7 -12.68 16.83 -3.33
C SER A 7 -13.30 15.91 -2.29
N THR A 8 -14.63 15.79 -2.31
CA THR A 8 -15.33 14.91 -1.37
C THR A 8 -14.80 13.50 -1.58
N ALA A 9 -14.24 12.89 -0.52
CA ALA A 9 -13.77 11.52 -0.58
C ALA A 9 -14.93 10.62 -1.08
N PRO A 10 -14.65 9.64 -1.96
CA PRO A 10 -15.70 8.76 -2.43
C PRO A 10 -16.30 8.00 -1.25
N ALA A 11 -17.60 7.73 -1.29
CA ALA A 11 -18.23 6.86 -0.31
C ALA A 11 -17.57 5.48 -0.35
N ALA A 12 -17.39 4.86 0.82
CA ALA A 12 -16.87 3.51 0.88
C ALA A 12 -17.83 2.55 0.14
N PRO A 13 -17.33 1.69 -0.76
CA PRO A 13 -18.14 0.63 -1.34
C PRO A 13 -18.60 -0.34 -0.24
N ASP A 14 -19.62 -1.13 -0.53
CA ASP A 14 -19.98 -2.21 0.38
C ASP A 14 -18.89 -3.31 0.40
N ALA A 15 -18.99 -4.25 1.35
CA ALA A 15 -17.97 -5.27 1.53
C ALA A 15 -17.83 -6.23 0.34
N ALA A 16 -18.92 -6.52 -0.39
CA ALA A 16 -18.89 -7.42 -1.53
C ALA A 16 -18.27 -6.74 -2.75
N GLU A 17 -18.60 -5.47 -2.97
CA GLU A 17 -17.99 -4.62 -3.98
C GLU A 17 -16.49 -4.45 -3.72
N ALA A 18 -16.11 -4.06 -2.50
CA ALA A 18 -14.71 -3.89 -2.10
C ALA A 18 -13.86 -5.16 -2.32
N ALA A 19 -14.44 -6.33 -2.04
CA ALA A 19 -13.79 -7.62 -2.24
C ALA A 19 -13.55 -7.95 -3.72
N GLY A 20 -14.42 -7.47 -4.62
CA GLY A 20 -14.34 -7.71 -6.07
C GLY A 20 -13.41 -6.75 -6.82
N LEU A 21 -13.01 -5.63 -6.23
CA LEU A 21 -12.11 -4.66 -6.85
C LEU A 21 -10.71 -5.24 -7.09
N THR A 22 -10.13 -4.96 -8.25
CA THR A 22 -8.70 -5.18 -8.47
C THR A 22 -7.87 -4.26 -7.57
N PRO A 23 -6.59 -4.60 -7.27
CA PRO A 23 -5.72 -3.73 -6.48
C PRO A 23 -5.56 -2.33 -7.07
N VAL A 24 -5.56 -2.21 -8.39
CA VAL A 24 -5.48 -0.91 -9.09
C VAL A 24 -6.71 -0.05 -8.80
N GLU A 25 -7.92 -0.62 -8.92
CA GLU A 25 -9.18 0.09 -8.65
C GLU A 25 -9.28 0.50 -7.17
N ALA A 26 -8.95 -0.41 -6.25
CA ALA A 26 -8.95 -0.13 -4.82
C ALA A 26 -7.98 1.02 -4.46
N ARG A 27 -6.75 0.97 -4.98
CA ARG A 27 -5.75 2.04 -4.76
C ARG A 27 -6.18 3.38 -5.35
N ALA A 28 -6.96 3.40 -6.43
CA ALA A 28 -7.50 4.64 -6.98
C ALA A 28 -8.48 5.32 -6.01
N LEU A 29 -9.35 4.55 -5.33
CA LEU A 29 -10.26 5.07 -4.31
C LEU A 29 -9.50 5.65 -3.10
N PHE A 30 -8.47 4.96 -2.62
CA PHE A 30 -7.63 5.47 -1.53
C PHE A 30 -6.86 6.73 -1.94
N ARG A 31 -6.38 6.80 -3.18
CA ARG A 31 -5.74 8.00 -3.74
C ARG A 31 -6.71 9.18 -3.86
N ALA A 32 -7.99 8.91 -4.10
CA ALA A 32 -9.06 9.91 -4.09
C ALA A 32 -9.49 10.35 -2.67
N GLY A 33 -8.85 9.81 -1.62
CA GLY A 33 -9.05 10.24 -0.25
C GLY A 33 -9.96 9.36 0.61
N LEU A 34 -10.37 8.18 0.12
CA LEU A 34 -11.08 7.21 0.96
C LEU A 34 -10.17 6.70 2.08
N VAL A 35 -10.65 6.72 3.33
CA VAL A 35 -9.95 6.18 4.50
C VAL A 35 -10.86 5.19 5.22
N THR A 36 -10.48 3.91 5.18
CA THR A 36 -11.24 2.80 5.78
C THR A 36 -10.31 1.60 5.99
N PRO A 37 -10.62 0.65 6.89
CA PRO A 37 -9.90 -0.62 6.96
C PRO A 37 -9.89 -1.35 5.61
N THR A 38 -8.75 -1.92 5.24
CA THR A 38 -8.57 -2.64 3.97
C THR A 38 -8.88 -4.14 4.10
N ALA A 39 -9.28 -4.63 5.28
CA ALA A 39 -9.58 -6.04 5.49
C ALA A 39 -10.72 -6.49 4.54
N GLY A 40 -10.46 -7.54 3.76
CA GLY A 40 -11.43 -8.09 2.80
C GLY A 40 -11.47 -7.40 1.44
N TRP A 41 -10.69 -6.33 1.23
CA TRP A 41 -10.56 -5.70 -0.08
C TRP A 41 -9.75 -6.57 -1.05
N SER A 42 -10.06 -6.49 -2.34
CA SER A 42 -9.31 -7.16 -3.41
C SER A 42 -9.01 -8.63 -3.08
N ARG A 43 -10.06 -9.41 -2.85
CA ARG A 43 -9.94 -10.81 -2.43
C ARG A 43 -9.18 -11.62 -3.48
N GLY A 44 -8.19 -12.39 -3.02
CA GLY A 44 -7.32 -13.19 -3.89
C GLY A 44 -5.99 -12.51 -4.22
N TRP A 45 -5.83 -11.25 -3.84
CA TRP A 45 -4.58 -10.49 -3.99
C TRP A 45 -3.83 -10.41 -2.67
N THR A 46 -2.50 -10.32 -2.75
CA THR A 46 -1.64 -10.16 -1.58
C THR A 46 -1.73 -8.73 -1.06
N GLN A 47 -2.09 -8.56 0.21
CA GLN A 47 -1.92 -7.30 0.92
C GLN A 47 -0.60 -7.35 1.71
N ALA A 48 0.14 -6.24 1.71
CA ALA A 48 1.42 -6.10 2.40
C ALA A 48 1.42 -4.94 3.40
N ASN A 49 2.34 -5.02 4.36
CA ASN A 49 2.72 -3.88 5.18
C ASN A 49 3.77 -3.05 4.43
N LEU A 50 3.81 -1.74 4.70
CA LEU A 50 4.79 -0.82 4.11
C LEU A 50 5.62 -0.15 5.21
N ILE A 51 6.93 -0.04 4.96
CA ILE A 51 7.85 0.79 5.74
C ILE A 51 8.70 1.62 4.79
N SER A 52 8.82 2.91 5.06
CA SER A 52 9.69 3.83 4.31
C SER A 52 10.65 4.49 5.30
N LEU A 53 11.94 4.41 5.01
CA LEU A 53 13.00 4.88 5.89
C LEU A 53 13.98 5.78 5.10
N PRO A 54 14.62 6.74 5.77
CA PRO A 54 15.79 7.42 5.21
C PRO A 54 16.87 6.40 4.80
N ARG A 55 17.65 6.74 3.77
CA ARG A 55 18.65 5.84 3.16
C ARG A 55 19.65 5.32 4.21
N GLU A 56 20.05 6.17 5.13
CA GLU A 56 20.97 5.88 6.21
C GLU A 56 20.49 4.78 7.17
N ALA A 57 19.17 4.57 7.28
CA ALA A 57 18.58 3.52 8.13
C ALA A 57 18.14 2.27 7.34
N ALA A 58 18.03 2.36 6.01
CA ALA A 58 17.48 1.30 5.17
C ALA A 58 18.32 0.01 5.20
N HIS A 59 19.65 0.14 5.20
CA HIS A 59 20.55 -1.01 5.28
C HIS A 59 20.38 -1.80 6.57
N ASP A 60 20.31 -1.09 7.71
CA ASP A 60 20.19 -1.72 9.02
C ASP A 60 18.84 -2.43 9.17
N PHE A 61 17.77 -1.83 8.64
CA PHE A 61 16.47 -2.48 8.60
C PHE A 61 16.46 -3.71 7.69
N LEU A 62 17.11 -3.67 6.53
CA LEU A 62 17.19 -4.82 5.63
C LEU A 62 17.95 -5.98 6.30
N LEU A 63 19.05 -5.70 6.99
CA LEU A 63 19.78 -6.70 7.77
C LEU A 63 18.92 -7.24 8.93
N PHE A 64 18.17 -6.37 9.61
CA PHE A 64 17.23 -6.78 10.65
C PHE A 64 16.17 -7.74 10.09
N ALA A 65 15.56 -7.42 8.95
CA ALA A 65 14.54 -8.25 8.33
C ALA A 65 15.10 -9.61 7.87
N GLN A 66 16.29 -9.64 7.27
CA GLN A 66 16.97 -10.88 6.88
C GLN A 66 17.27 -11.79 8.07
N ARG A 67 17.63 -11.21 9.22
CA ARG A 67 17.84 -11.95 10.48
C ARG A 67 16.52 -12.43 11.12
N ASN A 68 15.39 -11.84 10.73
CA ASN A 68 14.08 -12.11 11.29
C ASN A 68 13.04 -12.41 10.18
N PRO A 69 13.25 -13.45 9.34
CA PRO A 69 12.46 -13.65 8.13
C PRO A 69 10.99 -14.03 8.40
N LYS A 70 10.69 -14.63 9.55
CA LYS A 70 9.31 -14.99 9.95
C LYS A 70 8.47 -13.76 10.33
N PRO A 71 8.92 -12.90 11.27
CA PRO A 71 8.18 -11.68 11.60
C PRO A 71 8.32 -10.57 10.56
N CYS A 72 9.38 -10.56 9.75
CA CYS A 72 9.63 -9.56 8.70
C CYS A 72 9.81 -10.22 7.32
N PRO A 73 8.75 -10.81 6.75
CA PRO A 73 8.79 -11.37 5.41
C PRO A 73 8.80 -10.25 4.37
N VAL A 74 10.00 -9.81 3.97
CA VAL A 74 10.15 -8.77 2.94
C VAL A 74 9.70 -9.33 1.59
N LEU A 75 8.74 -8.66 0.97
CA LEU A 75 8.23 -9.04 -0.36
C LEU A 75 9.04 -8.37 -1.48
N ASP A 76 9.40 -7.09 -1.32
CA ASP A 76 10.20 -6.33 -2.28
C ASP A 76 10.87 -5.13 -1.60
N VAL A 77 11.94 -4.61 -2.22
CA VAL A 77 12.69 -3.43 -1.78
C VAL A 77 12.87 -2.50 -2.97
N LEU A 78 12.30 -1.30 -2.89
CA LEU A 78 12.42 -0.31 -3.95
C LEU A 78 13.77 0.42 -3.90
N ASP A 79 14.23 0.85 -5.08
CA ASP A 79 15.37 1.77 -5.17
C ASP A 79 15.07 3.08 -4.42
N PRO A 80 16.06 3.76 -3.82
CA PRO A 80 15.77 4.94 -3.02
C PRO A 80 15.22 6.10 -3.85
N GLY A 81 14.08 6.62 -3.41
CA GLY A 81 13.32 7.64 -4.13
C GLY A 81 12.30 7.07 -5.13
N ALA A 82 12.34 5.77 -5.43
CA ALA A 82 11.32 5.13 -6.24
C ALA A 82 10.01 4.92 -5.43
N VAL A 83 8.88 5.06 -6.12
CA VAL A 83 7.51 4.94 -5.54
C VAL A 83 6.68 3.84 -6.21
N SER A 84 7.29 3.08 -7.12
CA SER A 84 6.68 2.00 -7.89
C SER A 84 7.69 0.88 -8.11
N GLY A 85 7.23 -0.36 -8.25
CA GLY A 85 8.05 -1.53 -8.51
C GLY A 85 7.20 -2.71 -9.00
N PRO A 86 7.80 -3.75 -9.56
CA PRO A 86 7.09 -4.81 -10.28
C PRO A 86 6.00 -5.49 -9.45
N ILE A 87 6.28 -5.81 -8.17
CA ILE A 87 5.33 -6.51 -7.31
C ILE A 87 4.09 -5.68 -6.94
N LEU A 88 4.17 -4.35 -7.10
CA LEU A 88 3.11 -3.43 -6.67
C LEU A 88 2.00 -3.31 -7.71
N ASP A 89 2.26 -3.71 -8.95
CA ASP A 89 1.28 -3.62 -10.03
C ASP A 89 0.12 -4.61 -9.83
N GLY A 90 0.36 -5.71 -9.11
CA GLY A 90 -0.66 -6.70 -8.77
C GLY A 90 -0.87 -7.68 -9.90
N ASP A 91 0.20 -8.38 -10.27
CA ASP A 91 0.24 -9.53 -11.19
C ASP A 91 0.02 -10.87 -10.47
#